data_AF-A0A814WD88-F1
#
_entry.id   AF-A0A814WD88-F1
#
_cell.length_a   1.000
_cell.length_b   1.000
_cell.length_c   1.000
_cell.angle_alpha   90.00
_cell.angle_beta   90.00
_cell.angle_gamma   90.00
#
_symmetry.space_group_name_H-M   'P 1'
#
loop_
_entity.id
_entity.type
_entity.pdbx_description
1 polymer ?
#
loop_
_entity_poly.entity_id
_entity_poly.type
_entity_poly.pdbx_seq_one_letter_code
_entity_poly.pdbx_strand_id
1 'polypeptide(L)'
;MAYHIIQSHYLSEVYPVSVITANSAYLIHSLFFDAHIHLYFDKIPNDIRHVDDIWLNGQASKRNITRYIIPSCCPHISVTRTHVLEEYFGKNNISRFSANNHALQWFSDNWEKNLWYKFNGENAPKYRNWRTMIYREWISMILNFKFIIYFGFI
;
A
#
# COMPACT_ATOMS: atom_id res chain seq x y z
N MET A 1 -11.46 -6.92 -4.52
CA MET A 1 -10.75 -6.79 -3.22
C MET A 1 -10.93 -5.37 -2.74
N ALA A 2 -11.47 -5.15 -1.55
CA ALA A 2 -11.55 -3.82 -0.94
C ALA A 2 -10.22 -3.48 -0.27
N TYR A 3 -9.58 -2.38 -0.66
CA TYR A 3 -8.32 -1.95 -0.06
C TYR A 3 -8.59 -1.08 1.17
N HIS A 4 -8.20 -1.56 2.35
CA HIS A 4 -8.31 -0.78 3.58
C HIS A 4 -7.01 0.01 3.81
N ILE A 5 -7.11 1.35 3.86
CA ILE A 5 -5.95 2.22 4.07
C ILE A 5 -5.78 2.46 5.59
N ILE A 6 -4.66 1.97 6.13
CA ILE A 6 -4.28 2.15 7.53
C ILE A 6 -3.18 3.22 7.62
N GLN A 7 -3.32 4.14 8.57
CA GLN A 7 -2.31 5.17 8.84
C GLN A 7 -1.72 4.99 10.25
N SER A 8 -0.41 5.20 10.35
CA SER A 8 0.39 4.99 11.56
C SER A 8 -0.14 5.70 12.80
N HIS A 9 -0.66 6.93 12.66
CA HIS A 9 -1.13 7.74 13.79
C HIS A 9 -2.45 7.26 14.40
N TYR A 10 -3.11 6.27 13.78
CA TYR A 10 -4.29 5.63 14.36
C TYR A 10 -3.98 4.37 15.16
N LEU A 11 -2.80 3.79 14.97
CA LEU A 11 -2.43 2.51 15.57
C LEU A 11 -1.94 2.69 16.99
N SER A 12 -2.33 1.79 17.89
CA SER A 12 -1.78 1.68 19.24
C SER A 12 -0.56 0.77 19.33
N GLU A 13 -0.37 -0.13 18.36
CA GLU A 13 0.75 -1.06 18.31
C GLU A 13 1.27 -1.27 16.88
N VAL A 14 2.46 -1.87 16.77
CA VAL A 14 3.06 -2.24 15.48
C VAL A 14 2.14 -3.21 14.75
N TYR A 15 1.88 -2.94 13.47
CA TYR A 15 0.92 -3.71 12.67
C TYR A 15 1.55 -4.25 11.39
N PRO A 16 1.52 -5.57 11.14
CA PRO A 16 2.02 -6.15 9.90
C PRO A 16 1.07 -5.87 8.73
N VAL A 17 1.62 -5.60 7.54
CA VAL A 17 0.84 -5.29 6.34
C VAL A 17 1.42 -5.94 5.08
N SER A 18 0.54 -6.22 4.12
CA SER A 18 0.94 -6.77 2.81
C SER A 18 1.47 -5.73 1.83
N VAL A 19 1.14 -4.45 1.97
CA VAL A 19 1.67 -3.38 1.11
C VAL A 19 1.69 -2.07 1.90
N ILE A 20 2.81 -1.36 1.88
CA ILE A 20 2.92 0.02 2.35
C ILE A 20 2.94 0.94 1.12
N THR A 21 1.89 1.73 0.94
CA THR A 21 1.77 2.67 -0.20
C THR A 21 1.58 4.10 0.28
N ALA A 22 1.79 5.06 -0.64
CA ALA A 22 1.48 6.48 -0.42
C ALA A 22 2.09 7.05 0.87
N ASN A 23 3.30 6.60 1.21
CA ASN A 23 4.05 7.07 2.36
C ASN A 23 5.00 8.21 1.95
N SER A 24 5.36 9.06 2.91
CA SER A 24 6.40 10.07 2.71
C SER A 24 7.81 9.46 2.78
N ALA A 25 7.96 8.36 3.51
CA ALA A 25 9.20 7.60 3.68
C ALA A 25 8.89 6.20 4.24
N TYR A 26 9.82 5.27 4.01
CA TYR A 26 9.90 3.97 4.68
C TYR A 26 11.34 3.68 5.08
N LEU A 27 11.52 2.88 6.13
CA LEU A 27 12.83 2.36 6.52
C LEU A 27 12.92 0.91 6.07
N ILE A 28 13.97 0.58 5.31
CA ILE A 28 14.28 -0.78 4.90
C ILE A 28 15.56 -1.19 5.60
N HIS A 29 15.54 -2.38 6.22
CA HIS A 29 16.76 -2.97 6.75
C HIS A 29 17.72 -3.26 5.58
N SER A 30 18.99 -2.87 5.70
CA SER A 30 19.95 -2.93 4.58
C SER A 30 20.05 -4.32 3.93
N LEU A 31 19.99 -5.39 4.73
CA LEU A 31 19.99 -6.78 4.24
C LEU A 31 18.81 -7.14 3.31
N PHE A 32 17.73 -6.37 3.33
CA PHE A 32 16.57 -6.56 2.46
C PHE A 32 16.63 -5.67 1.22
N PHE A 33 17.55 -4.71 1.19
CA PHE A 33 17.78 -3.82 0.06
C PHE A 33 18.98 -4.29 -0.75
N ASP A 34 18.74 -5.27 -1.63
CA ASP A 34 19.78 -5.93 -2.43
C ASP A 34 19.38 -6.09 -3.91
N ALA A 35 20.23 -6.76 -4.69
CA ALA A 35 20.05 -6.95 -6.12
C ALA A 35 18.73 -7.66 -6.50
N HIS A 36 18.06 -8.35 -5.57
CA HIS A 36 16.77 -8.98 -5.87
C HIS A 36 15.70 -7.96 -6.22
N ILE A 37 15.83 -6.70 -5.80
CA ILE A 37 14.93 -5.60 -6.16
C ILE A 37 14.90 -5.37 -7.68
N HIS A 38 16.00 -5.64 -8.37
CA HIS A 38 16.11 -5.46 -9.82
C HIS A 38 15.74 -6.71 -10.63
N LEU A 39 15.41 -7.83 -9.97
CA LEU A 39 15.01 -9.03 -10.69
C LEU A 39 13.76 -8.75 -11.54
N TYR A 40 13.89 -9.05 -12.84
CA TYR A 40 12.86 -8.85 -13.86
C TYR A 40 12.49 -7.39 -14.14
N PHE A 41 13.26 -6.42 -13.63
CA PHE A 41 12.99 -5.00 -13.84
C PHE A 41 12.98 -4.63 -15.34
N ASP A 42 13.81 -5.28 -16.16
CA ASP A 42 13.83 -5.02 -17.61
C ASP A 42 12.72 -5.73 -18.40
N LYS A 43 12.04 -6.70 -17.78
CA LYS A 43 11.03 -7.54 -18.44
C LYS A 43 9.60 -7.11 -18.11
N ILE A 44 9.42 -6.13 -17.24
CA ILE A 44 8.11 -5.72 -16.75
C ILE A 44 7.62 -4.44 -17.44
N PRO A 45 6.30 -4.30 -17.67
CA PRO A 45 5.71 -3.06 -18.16
C PRO A 45 6.18 -1.80 -17.42
N ASN A 46 6.37 -0.72 -18.18
CA ASN A 46 6.89 0.55 -17.65
C ASN A 46 6.02 1.11 -16.52
N ASP A 47 4.70 1.07 -16.69
CA ASP A 47 3.76 1.55 -15.68
C ASP A 47 3.98 0.87 -14.32
N ILE A 48 4.29 -0.43 -14.28
CA ILE A 48 4.57 -1.15 -13.04
C ILE A 48 5.92 -0.73 -12.43
N ARG A 49 6.97 -0.55 -13.25
CA ARG A 49 8.31 -0.16 -12.78
C ARG A 49 8.34 1.16 -12.01
N HIS A 50 7.44 2.06 -12.35
CA HIS A 50 7.41 3.42 -11.81
C HIS A 50 6.58 3.55 -10.52
N VAL A 51 5.95 2.46 -10.07
CA VAL A 51 5.25 2.40 -8.79
C VAL A 51 6.19 1.75 -7.77
N ASP A 52 7.20 2.52 -7.35
CA ASP A 52 8.33 2.08 -6.53
C ASP A 52 7.91 1.53 -5.17
N ASP A 53 6.94 2.18 -4.52
CA ASP A 53 6.38 1.71 -3.26
C ASP A 53 5.81 0.29 -3.41
N ILE A 54 4.93 0.04 -4.38
CA ILE A 54 4.35 -1.30 -4.62
C ILE A 54 5.42 -2.29 -5.12
N TRP A 55 6.35 -1.86 -5.97
CA TRP A 55 7.43 -2.70 -6.49
C TRP A 55 8.31 -3.27 -5.38
N LEU A 56 8.81 -2.41 -4.49
CA LEU A 56 9.66 -2.81 -3.37
C LEU A 56 8.90 -3.73 -2.41
N ASN A 57 7.64 -3.42 -2.14
CA ASN A 57 6.77 -4.27 -1.34
C ASN A 57 6.59 -5.64 -2.02
N GLY A 58 6.38 -5.70 -3.34
CA GLY A 58 6.24 -6.93 -4.10
C GLY A 58 7.47 -7.82 -4.04
N GLN A 59 8.65 -7.24 -4.26
CA GLN A 59 9.92 -7.96 -4.15
C GLN A 59 10.19 -8.45 -2.72
N ALA A 60 9.84 -7.67 -1.71
CA ALA A 60 9.90 -8.10 -0.31
C ALA A 60 8.96 -9.30 -0.05
N SER A 61 7.73 -9.24 -0.56
CA SER A 61 6.73 -10.30 -0.42
C SER A 61 7.18 -11.62 -1.07
N LYS A 62 7.78 -11.57 -2.28
CA LYS A 62 8.38 -12.74 -2.95
C LYS A 62 9.45 -13.45 -2.12
N ARG A 63 10.03 -12.74 -1.15
CA ARG A 63 11.11 -13.20 -0.27
C ARG A 63 10.62 -13.46 1.15
N ASN A 64 9.31 -13.44 1.39
CA ASN A 64 8.70 -13.57 2.72
C ASN A 64 9.23 -12.53 3.73
N ILE A 65 9.53 -11.32 3.27
CA ILE A 65 9.97 -10.22 4.13
C ILE A 65 8.74 -9.45 4.61
N THR A 66 8.45 -9.57 5.90
CA THR A 66 7.32 -8.89 6.54
C THR A 66 7.53 -7.38 6.58
N ARG A 67 6.44 -6.65 6.38
CA ARG A 67 6.40 -5.19 6.42
C ARG A 67 5.51 -4.73 7.55
N TYR A 68 5.86 -3.61 8.17
CA TYR A 68 5.21 -3.13 9.38
C TYR A 68 4.89 -1.65 9.28
N ILE A 69 3.74 -1.26 9.84
CA ILE A 69 3.43 0.11 10.17
C ILE A 69 3.75 0.32 11.66
N ILE A 70 4.61 1.29 11.95
CA ILE A 70 4.96 1.66 13.32
C ILE A 70 4.04 2.82 13.78
N PRO A 71 3.41 2.74 14.97
CA PRO A 71 2.61 3.83 15.51
C PRO A 71 3.36 5.17 15.56
N SER A 72 2.76 6.22 15.02
CA SER A 72 3.28 7.60 15.08
C SER A 72 2.43 8.45 16.02
N CYS A 73 3.02 9.36 16.78
CA CYS A 73 2.26 10.30 17.60
C CYS A 73 1.50 11.36 16.79
N CYS A 74 1.98 11.66 15.58
CA CYS A 74 1.48 12.75 14.76
C CYS A 74 1.15 12.27 13.34
N PRO A 75 0.17 12.92 12.66
CA PRO A 75 0.03 12.79 11.22
C PRO A 75 1.34 13.15 10.53
N HIS A 76 1.69 12.43 9.46
CA HIS A 76 2.93 12.69 8.75
C HIS A 76 2.93 14.10 8.13
N ILE A 77 4.10 14.74 8.17
CA ILE A 77 4.37 15.97 7.43
C ILE A 77 4.38 15.60 5.95
N SER A 78 3.56 16.30 5.17
CA SER A 78 3.58 16.21 3.71
C SER A 78 4.87 16.84 3.21
N VAL A 79 5.78 16.01 2.70
CA VAL A 79 6.91 16.52 1.92
C VAL A 79 6.32 16.84 0.54
N THR A 80 6.40 18.11 0.17
CA THR A 80 5.82 18.70 -1.05
C THR A 80 6.11 17.87 -2.30
N ARG A 81 5.02 17.55 -3.04
CA ARG A 81 4.93 17.14 -4.45
C ARG A 81 6.17 16.47 -5.05
N THR A 82 6.10 15.16 -5.24
CA THR A 82 7.04 14.41 -6.10
C THR A 82 6.70 14.65 -7.57
N HIS A 83 7.23 15.72 -8.16
CA HIS A 83 6.90 16.15 -9.52
C HIS A 83 7.32 15.15 -10.62
N VAL A 84 8.39 14.39 -10.40
CA VAL A 84 9.00 13.53 -11.44
C VAL A 84 8.08 12.39 -11.88
N LEU A 85 7.42 11.71 -10.94
CA LEU A 85 6.52 10.60 -11.27
C LEU A 85 5.23 11.08 -11.95
N GLU A 86 4.66 12.18 -11.44
CA GLU A 86 3.43 12.77 -12.00
C GLU A 86 3.66 13.28 -13.42
N GLU A 87 4.81 13.93 -13.67
CA GLU A 87 5.20 14.39 -15.01
C GLU A 87 5.42 13.22 -15.97
N TYR A 88 6.12 12.17 -15.54
CA TYR A 88 6.33 10.98 -16.36
C TYR A 88 5.00 10.32 -16.73
N PHE A 89 4.09 10.14 -15.76
CA PHE A 89 2.77 9.58 -16.01
C PHE A 89 1.92 10.47 -16.92
N GLY A 90 1.94 11.79 -16.72
CA GLY A 90 1.27 12.75 -17.60
C GLY A 90 1.78 12.66 -19.05
N LYS A 91 3.10 12.65 -19.25
CA LYS A 91 3.73 12.57 -20.58
C LYS A 91 3.38 11.26 -21.32
N ASN A 92 3.23 10.17 -20.59
CA ASN A 92 3.00 8.84 -21.17
C ASN A 92 1.51 8.43 -21.16
N ASN A 93 0.59 9.33 -20.79
CA ASN A 93 -0.85 9.03 -20.62
C ASN A 93 -1.12 7.83 -19.69
N ILE A 94 -0.27 7.66 -18.67
CA ILE A 94 -0.41 6.59 -17.68
C ILE A 94 -1.19 7.15 -16.49
N SER A 95 -2.29 6.50 -16.13
CA SER A 95 -3.00 6.81 -14.89
C SER A 95 -2.28 6.19 -13.70
N ARG A 96 -2.00 6.98 -12.65
CA ARG A 96 -1.45 6.47 -11.38
C ARG A 96 -2.31 5.36 -10.80
N PHE A 97 -3.64 5.48 -10.92
CA PHE A 97 -4.56 4.44 -10.46
C PHE A 97 -4.39 3.14 -11.26
N SER A 98 -4.28 3.22 -12.59
CA SER A 98 -4.08 2.03 -13.43
C SER A 98 -2.72 1.39 -13.16
N ALA A 99 -1.66 2.18 -13.06
CA ALA A 99 -0.31 1.70 -12.77
C ALA A 99 -0.26 0.97 -11.41
N ASN A 100 -0.86 1.56 -10.36
CA ASN A 100 -0.96 0.93 -9.05
C ASN A 100 -1.72 -0.41 -9.11
N ASN A 101 -2.85 -0.47 -9.83
CA ASN A 101 -3.62 -1.70 -9.97
C ASN A 101 -2.87 -2.79 -10.73
N HIS A 102 -2.21 -2.45 -11.84
CA HIS A 102 -1.38 -3.40 -12.58
C HIS A 102 -0.22 -3.92 -11.72
N ALA A 103 0.43 -3.06 -10.95
CA ALA A 103 1.49 -3.46 -10.03
C ALA A 103 0.96 -4.41 -8.94
N LEU A 104 -0.19 -4.12 -8.34
CA LEU A 104 -0.83 -5.00 -7.35
C LEU A 104 -1.20 -6.36 -7.95
N GLN A 105 -1.73 -6.38 -9.17
CA GLN A 105 -2.09 -7.61 -9.89
C GLN A 105 -0.85 -8.44 -10.25
N TRP A 106 0.24 -7.80 -10.67
CA TRP A 106 1.50 -8.46 -11.02
C TRP A 106 2.06 -9.31 -9.88
N PHE A 107 1.93 -8.82 -8.65
CA PHE A 107 2.41 -9.53 -7.46
C PHE A 107 1.33 -10.35 -6.75
N SER A 108 0.14 -10.52 -7.36
CA SER A 108 -1.05 -11.12 -6.74
C SER A 108 -0.79 -12.45 -6.04
N ASP A 109 -0.01 -13.34 -6.66
CA ASP A 109 0.34 -14.65 -6.13
C ASP A 109 1.32 -14.63 -4.95
N ASN A 110 2.04 -13.51 -4.77
CA ASN A 110 3.08 -13.39 -3.74
C ASN A 110 2.53 -12.79 -2.45
N TRP A 111 1.51 -11.94 -2.54
CA TRP A 111 0.95 -11.25 -1.38
C TRP A 111 0.48 -12.23 -0.30
N GLU A 112 0.76 -11.89 0.95
CA GLU A 112 0.48 -12.71 2.11
C GLU A 112 -1.02 -12.86 2.31
N LYS A 113 -1.56 -14.04 1.99
CA LYS A 113 -2.99 -14.36 2.04
C LYS A 113 -3.64 -14.08 3.40
N ASN A 114 -2.86 -14.21 4.49
CA ASN A 114 -3.35 -14.06 5.86
C ASN A 114 -3.15 -12.65 6.45
N LEU A 115 -2.37 -11.78 5.80
CA LEU A 115 -2.17 -10.39 6.24
C LEU A 115 -3.18 -9.42 5.59
N TRP A 116 -3.98 -9.90 4.64
CA TRP A 116 -5.13 -9.14 4.14
C TRP A 116 -6.20 -9.06 5.23
N TYR A 117 -6.38 -7.86 5.77
CA TYR A 117 -7.40 -7.56 6.75
C TYR A 117 -8.80 -7.94 6.25
N LYS A 118 -9.54 -8.67 7.08
CA LYS A 118 -11.00 -8.75 7.04
C LYS A 118 -11.56 -7.87 8.15
N PHE A 119 -12.52 -7.02 7.82
CA PHE A 119 -13.21 -6.15 8.77
C PHE A 119 -13.68 -6.94 10.01
N ASN A 120 -13.27 -6.50 11.21
CA ASN A 120 -13.55 -7.19 12.48
C ASN A 120 -13.10 -8.67 12.54
N GLY A 121 -12.10 -9.04 11.74
CA GLY A 121 -11.50 -10.38 11.71
C GLY A 121 -10.31 -10.52 12.67
N GLU A 122 -9.74 -11.72 12.72
CA GLU A 122 -8.67 -12.11 13.66
C GLU A 122 -7.39 -11.26 13.54
N ASN A 123 -7.19 -10.54 12.42
CA ASN A 123 -6.00 -9.74 12.14
C ASN A 123 -6.28 -8.23 12.09
N ALA A 124 -7.29 -7.75 12.83
CA ALA A 124 -7.62 -6.32 12.88
C ALA A 124 -6.51 -5.48 13.53
N PRO A 125 -6.19 -4.29 12.99
CA PRO A 125 -5.28 -3.38 13.66
C PRO A 125 -5.88 -2.91 14.99
N LYS A 126 -5.05 -2.83 16.05
CA LYS A 126 -5.47 -2.16 17.28
C LYS A 126 -5.34 -0.66 17.11
N TYR A 127 -6.46 0.02 17.29
CA TYR A 127 -6.54 1.47 17.22
C TYR A 127 -6.32 2.12 18.59
N ARG A 128 -5.78 3.34 18.60
CA ARG A 128 -5.57 4.14 19.82
C ARG A 128 -6.85 4.46 20.60
N ASN A 129 -7.97 4.57 19.89
CA ASN A 129 -9.26 4.96 20.44
C ASN A 129 -10.39 4.33 19.60
N TRP A 130 -11.42 3.84 20.26
CA TRP A 130 -12.64 3.30 19.64
C TRP A 130 -13.33 4.31 18.70
N ARG A 131 -13.28 5.62 18.98
CA ARG A 131 -13.82 6.67 18.09
C ARG A 131 -13.04 6.74 16.77
N THR A 132 -11.72 6.59 16.84
CA THR A 132 -10.83 6.57 15.67
C THR A 132 -11.09 5.34 14.82
N MET A 133 -11.27 4.18 15.47
CA MET A 133 -11.72 2.95 14.82
C MET A 133 -13.04 3.19 14.10
N ILE A 134 -14.09 3.61 14.80
CA ILE A 134 -15.41 3.88 14.21
C ILE A 134 -15.29 4.85 13.03
N TYR A 135 -14.65 6.00 13.21
CA TYR A 135 -14.48 6.97 12.12
C TYR A 135 -13.81 6.35 10.89
N ARG A 136 -12.75 5.55 11.08
CA ARG A 136 -12.04 4.90 9.98
C ARG A 136 -12.87 3.84 9.30
N GLU A 137 -13.58 3.03 10.08
CA GLU A 137 -14.43 1.97 9.56
C GLU A 137 -15.63 2.53 8.79
N TRP A 138 -16.22 3.63 9.28
CA TRP A 138 -17.24 4.38 8.53
C TRP A 138 -16.68 4.99 7.23
N ILE A 139 -15.52 5.64 7.27
CA ILE A 139 -14.88 6.20 6.07
C ILE A 139 -14.51 5.09 5.08
N SER A 140 -13.98 3.96 5.54
CA SER A 140 -13.66 2.82 4.68
C SER A 140 -14.91 2.22 4.06
N MET A 141 -16.00 2.08 4.81
CA MET A 141 -17.29 1.65 4.26
C MET A 141 -17.81 2.63 3.21
N ILE A 142 -17.72 3.95 3.44
CA ILE A 142 -18.13 4.97 2.47
C ILE A 142 -17.25 4.92 1.21
N LEU A 143 -15.94 4.75 1.36
CA LEU A 143 -15.01 4.63 0.23
C LEU A 143 -15.26 3.35 -0.56
N ASN A 144 -15.52 2.22 0.11
CA ASN A 144 -15.93 0.97 -0.53
C ASN A 144 -17.28 1.11 -1.23
N PHE A 145 -18.24 1.82 -0.63
CA PHE A 145 -19.55 2.05 -1.23
C PHE A 145 -19.46 2.97 -2.47
N LYS A 146 -18.66 4.04 -2.39
CA LYS A 146 -18.31 4.84 -3.57
C LYS A 146 -17.61 4.00 -4.63
N PHE A 147 -16.71 3.11 -4.23
CA PHE A 147 -16.05 2.20 -5.15
C PHE A 147 -17.06 1.28 -5.85
N ILE A 148 -18.02 0.70 -5.13
CA ILE A 148 -19.09 -0.13 -5.70
C ILE A 148 -20.01 0.67 -6.63
N ILE A 149 -20.42 1.89 -6.24
CA ILE A 149 -21.29 2.76 -7.04
C ILE A 149 -20.60 3.22 -8.33
N TYR A 150 -19.32 3.57 -8.27
CA TYR A 150 -18.59 4.06 -9.43
C TYR A 150 -18.05 2.96 -10.34
N PHE A 151 -17.86 1.72 -9.84
CA PHE A 151 -17.11 0.70 -10.58
C PHE A 151 -17.82 -0.66 -10.74
N GLY A 152 -19.01 -0.89 -10.17
CA GLY A 152 -19.73 -2.16 -10.33
C GLY A 152 -19.01 -3.35 -9.69
N PHE A 153 -19.72 -4.46 -9.50
CA PHE A 153 -19.14 -5.69 -8.95
C PHE A 153 -18.04 -6.22 -9.90
N ILE A 154 -16.84 -6.43 -9.36
CA ILE A 154 -15.86 -7.40 -9.91
C ILE A 154 -16.18 -8.76 -9.31
#